data_AF-A0A3B9IY26-F1
#
_entry.id   AF-A0A3B9IY26-F1
#
_cell.length_a   1.000
_cell.length_b   1.000
_cell.length_c   1.000
_cell.angle_alpha   90.00
_cell.angle_beta   90.00
_cell.angle_gamma   90.00
#
_symmetry.space_group_name_H-M   'P 1'
#
loop_
_entity.id
_entity.type
_entity.pdbx_description
1 polymer ?
#
loop_
_entity_poly.entity_id
_entity_poly.type
_entity_poly.pdbx_seq_one_letter_code
_entity_poly.pdbx_strand_id
1 'polypeptide(L)'
;SDRKIIDFANKFVKSLSNRMKKQPVLAVSQSEGTVKLIQYHSSSMESAVVSDMLESRQGTTCILTGTNQQALCIMGILTEKNIPAKLIQSNDGFDIYNIAEIRYFLKNLEQGLNSHIVSKELWDSAKENLKNQYEKSKILPLILEILETFESANERYYISDLNCFLHESKLEDFCRAGQETVIVSTMHKAKGREFDSVYIMLDDYQIHSDEEKRTLYVAMTRAKKNLHIHYNQNLLDNFVSDDVEFCQDTGNYQKPDFLTVQLSMRDVWLDFFKDKKRRILSIQSGTPLAWRGKQLGIYHRNRFIPLLQFSAKFQERIQNLKRQGYQPSHAEAHFIIAWKGKEDTEESAVLLPNLYFRRQS
;
A
#
# COMPACT_ATOMS: atom_id res chain seq x y z
N SER A 1 20.10 -13.17 -3.79
CA SER A 1 20.85 -11.96 -3.41
C SER A 1 22.33 -12.21 -3.44
N ASP A 2 23.08 -11.13 -3.60
CA ASP A 2 24.54 -11.06 -3.59
C ASP A 2 25.12 -11.33 -2.20
N ARG A 3 26.41 -11.66 -2.16
CA ARG A 3 27.06 -12.27 -0.99
C ARG A 3 26.97 -11.41 0.26
N LYS A 4 27.32 -10.12 0.16
CA LYS A 4 27.33 -9.21 1.33
C LYS A 4 25.95 -9.03 1.95
N ILE A 5 24.89 -9.01 1.12
CA ILE A 5 23.50 -8.93 1.60
C ILE A 5 23.12 -10.19 2.38
N ILE A 6 23.45 -11.37 1.84
CA ILE A 6 23.15 -12.64 2.49
C ILE A 6 23.94 -12.78 3.80
N ASP A 7 25.21 -12.41 3.80
CA ASP A 7 26.05 -12.47 5.00
C ASP A 7 25.55 -11.50 6.09
N PHE A 8 25.20 -10.28 5.71
CA PHE A 8 24.58 -9.32 6.61
C PHE A 8 23.24 -9.85 7.18
N ALA A 9 22.35 -10.35 6.33
CA ALA A 9 21.07 -10.91 6.76
C ALA A 9 21.25 -12.15 7.65
N ASN A 10 22.25 -13.00 7.37
CA ASN A 10 22.61 -14.16 8.19
C ASN A 10 23.22 -13.75 9.55
N LYS A 11 23.98 -12.64 9.61
CA LYS A 11 24.44 -12.07 10.89
C LYS A 11 23.23 -11.56 11.68
N PHE A 12 22.33 -10.81 11.04
CA PHE A 12 21.12 -10.28 11.66
C PHE A 12 20.20 -11.39 12.21
N VAL A 13 19.94 -12.44 11.43
CA VAL A 13 19.02 -13.52 11.82
C VAL A 13 19.51 -14.34 13.04
N LYS A 14 20.82 -14.30 13.36
CA LYS A 14 21.36 -14.92 14.58
C LYS A 14 20.88 -14.25 15.86
N SER A 15 20.39 -13.01 15.78
CA SER A 15 19.80 -12.30 16.93
C SER A 15 18.39 -12.77 17.29
N LEU A 16 17.79 -13.68 16.51
CA LEU A 16 16.49 -14.30 16.81
C LEU A 16 16.64 -15.38 17.89
N SER A 17 15.76 -15.36 18.88
CA SER A 17 15.79 -16.30 20.01
C SER A 17 15.40 -17.73 19.59
N ASN A 18 14.40 -17.87 18.72
CA ASN A 18 13.85 -19.18 18.30
C ASN A 18 13.93 -19.39 16.78
N ARG A 19 15.11 -19.77 16.29
CA ARG A 19 15.37 -20.03 14.87
C ARG A 19 15.07 -21.50 14.50
N MET A 20 14.08 -21.73 13.62
CA MET A 20 13.73 -23.08 13.15
C MET A 20 14.80 -23.71 12.22
N LYS A 21 15.40 -22.92 11.31
CA LYS A 21 16.46 -23.40 10.40
C LYS A 21 17.83 -23.05 10.98
N LYS A 22 18.64 -24.04 11.35
CA LYS A 22 19.98 -23.79 11.94
C LYS A 22 21.05 -23.45 10.89
N GLN A 23 20.91 -23.91 9.65
CA GLN A 23 21.87 -23.65 8.58
C GLN A 23 21.75 -22.22 8.02
N PRO A 24 22.86 -21.52 7.75
CA PRO A 24 22.83 -20.20 7.10
C PRO A 24 22.25 -20.31 5.68
N VAL A 25 21.64 -19.21 5.20
CA VAL A 25 21.26 -19.13 3.78
C VAL A 25 22.54 -18.92 2.97
N LEU A 26 22.74 -19.71 1.92
CA LEU A 26 23.90 -19.55 1.04
C LEU A 26 23.54 -18.60 -0.11
N ALA A 27 24.46 -17.68 -0.42
CA ALA A 27 24.33 -16.86 -1.63
C ALA A 27 24.52 -17.74 -2.87
N VAL A 28 23.61 -17.62 -3.83
CA VAL A 28 23.72 -18.30 -5.13
C VAL A 28 24.43 -17.40 -6.15
N SER A 29 24.43 -16.08 -5.92
CA SER A 29 25.14 -15.11 -6.75
C SER A 29 26.64 -15.09 -6.42
N GLN A 30 27.47 -14.91 -7.46
CA GLN A 30 28.91 -14.70 -7.30
C GLN A 30 29.29 -13.22 -7.17
N SER A 31 28.33 -12.30 -7.30
CA SER A 31 28.56 -10.87 -7.10
C SER A 31 28.54 -10.51 -5.61
N GLU A 32 29.33 -9.50 -5.23
CA GLU A 32 29.45 -9.04 -3.84
C GLU A 32 28.19 -8.28 -3.37
N GLY A 33 27.64 -7.42 -4.21
CA GLY A 33 26.56 -6.49 -3.85
C GLY A 33 27.02 -5.41 -2.88
N THR A 34 26.08 -4.57 -2.42
CA THR A 34 26.34 -3.45 -1.51
C THR A 34 25.37 -3.49 -0.34
N VAL A 35 25.91 -3.31 0.88
CA VAL A 35 25.11 -3.07 2.09
C VAL A 35 25.57 -1.74 2.69
N LYS A 36 24.67 -0.77 2.78
CA LYS A 36 24.92 0.55 3.35
C LYS A 36 23.99 0.80 4.53
N LEU A 37 24.57 1.22 5.66
CA LEU A 37 23.89 1.58 6.89
C LEU A 37 24.01 3.09 7.09
N ILE A 38 22.88 3.78 7.11
CA ILE A 38 22.81 5.24 7.33
C ILE A 38 22.10 5.51 8.64
N GLN A 39 22.86 5.95 9.65
CA GLN A 39 22.35 6.29 10.97
C GLN A 39 22.03 7.78 11.06
N TYR A 40 20.81 8.13 11.40
CA TYR A 40 20.32 9.51 11.53
C TYR A 40 20.19 9.93 12.99
N HIS A 41 20.47 11.21 13.27
CA HIS A 41 20.18 11.80 14.59
C HIS A 41 18.73 12.27 14.75
N SER A 42 18.02 12.58 13.65
CA SER A 42 16.63 13.04 13.67
C SER A 42 15.67 11.97 13.13
N SER A 43 14.38 12.14 13.44
CA SER A 43 13.30 11.42 12.77
C SER A 43 12.97 12.05 11.40
N SER A 44 11.95 11.54 10.70
CA SER A 44 11.39 12.13 9.47
C SER A 44 12.37 12.18 8.30
N MET A 45 13.09 11.08 8.12
CA MET A 45 14.14 10.92 7.11
C MET A 45 13.60 10.59 5.70
N GLU A 46 12.29 10.74 5.42
CA GLU A 46 11.69 10.32 4.14
C GLU A 46 12.37 10.97 2.93
N SER A 47 12.66 12.27 3.02
CA SER A 47 13.35 13.01 1.95
C SER A 47 14.79 12.52 1.76
N ALA A 48 15.48 12.14 2.84
CA ALA A 48 16.85 11.64 2.79
C ALA A 48 16.90 10.26 2.11
N VAL A 49 15.97 9.37 2.45
CA VAL A 49 15.80 8.05 1.82
C VAL A 49 15.56 8.20 0.32
N VAL A 50 14.70 9.14 -0.09
CA VAL A 50 14.44 9.39 -1.52
C VAL A 50 15.69 9.92 -2.23
N SER A 51 16.46 10.82 -1.61
CA SER A 51 17.70 11.33 -2.19
C SER A 51 18.76 10.23 -2.36
N ASP A 52 19.03 9.44 -1.33
CA ASP A 52 19.99 8.32 -1.40
C ASP A 52 19.54 7.26 -2.43
N MET A 53 18.24 7.01 -2.54
CA MET A 53 17.67 6.15 -3.57
C MET A 53 17.91 6.68 -4.99
N LEU A 54 17.75 7.98 -5.21
CA LEU A 54 18.01 8.58 -6.52
C LEU A 54 19.48 8.50 -6.94
N GLU A 55 20.40 8.59 -5.98
CA GLU A 55 21.85 8.57 -6.23
C GLU A 55 22.39 7.16 -6.48
N SER A 56 21.81 6.14 -5.85
CA SER A 56 22.40 4.80 -5.78
C SER A 56 21.59 3.69 -6.45
N ARG A 57 20.34 3.96 -6.87
CA ARG A 57 19.46 2.90 -7.41
C ARG A 57 20.02 2.27 -8.67
N GLN A 58 19.89 0.95 -8.73
CA GLN A 58 20.19 0.15 -9.92
C GLN A 58 19.06 -0.85 -10.15
N GLY A 59 18.58 -0.93 -11.40
CA GLY A 59 17.52 -1.85 -11.79
C GLY A 59 16.22 -1.62 -11.03
N THR A 60 15.49 -2.72 -10.78
CA THR A 60 14.22 -2.69 -10.06
C THR A 60 14.42 -2.18 -8.63
N THR A 61 13.61 -1.20 -8.20
CA THR A 61 13.84 -0.46 -6.95
C THR A 61 12.62 -0.52 -6.03
N CYS A 62 12.85 -0.74 -4.73
CA CYS A 62 11.81 -0.74 -3.71
C CYS A 62 12.22 0.05 -2.46
N ILE A 63 11.30 0.86 -1.93
CA ILE A 63 11.40 1.52 -0.62
C ILE A 63 10.44 0.83 0.36
N LEU A 64 10.99 0.33 1.47
CA LEU A 64 10.26 -0.35 2.53
C LEU A 64 10.24 0.50 3.79
N THR A 65 9.06 0.68 4.37
CA THR A 65 8.86 1.50 5.57
C THR A 65 8.24 0.69 6.72
N GLY A 66 8.32 1.21 7.94
CA GLY A 66 7.68 0.60 9.11
C GLY A 66 6.16 0.77 9.11
N THR A 67 5.63 1.88 8.58
CA THR A 67 4.20 2.20 8.64
C THR A 67 3.62 2.61 7.29
N ASN A 68 2.30 2.36 7.09
CA ASN A 68 1.59 2.81 5.88
C ASN A 68 1.67 4.33 5.69
N GLN A 69 1.72 5.09 6.79
CA GLN A 69 1.79 6.54 6.75
C GLN A 69 3.12 7.01 6.15
N GLN A 70 4.24 6.42 6.58
CA GLN A 70 5.56 6.67 6.02
C GLN A 70 5.64 6.31 4.53
N ALA A 71 5.08 5.15 4.14
CA ALA A 71 5.00 4.75 2.74
C ALA A 71 4.25 5.79 1.88
N LEU A 72 3.15 6.35 2.40
CA LEU A 72 2.38 7.40 1.73
C LEU A 72 3.16 8.73 1.67
N CYS A 73 3.94 9.09 2.69
CA CYS A 73 4.82 10.26 2.66
C CYS A 73 5.90 10.13 1.58
N ILE A 74 6.57 8.98 1.50
CA ILE A 74 7.53 8.68 0.43
C ILE A 74 6.87 8.80 -0.94
N MET A 75 5.66 8.24 -1.13
CA MET A 75 4.91 8.38 -2.37
C MET A 75 4.61 9.84 -2.74
N GLY A 76 4.28 10.67 -1.75
CA GLY A 76 4.09 12.11 -1.93
C GLY A 76 5.35 12.80 -2.44
N ILE A 77 6.50 12.54 -1.81
CA ILE A 77 7.81 13.11 -2.21
C ILE A 77 8.20 12.67 -3.63
N LEU A 78 8.00 11.39 -3.96
CA LEU A 78 8.29 10.87 -5.30
C LEU A 78 7.40 11.53 -6.36
N THR A 79 6.12 11.74 -6.04
CA THR A 79 5.17 12.42 -6.93
C THR A 79 5.56 13.87 -7.18
N GLU A 80 5.94 14.61 -6.13
CA GLU A 80 6.42 16.00 -6.24
C GLU A 80 7.67 16.12 -7.12
N LYS A 81 8.56 15.13 -7.03
CA LYS A 81 9.78 15.04 -7.86
C LYS A 81 9.52 14.46 -9.27
N ASN A 82 8.27 14.20 -9.65
CA ASN A 82 7.89 13.56 -10.93
C ASN A 82 8.56 12.20 -11.16
N ILE A 83 8.80 11.43 -10.09
CA ILE A 83 9.37 10.09 -10.16
C ILE A 83 8.23 9.08 -10.27
N PRO A 84 8.18 8.23 -11.31
CA PRO A 84 7.19 7.17 -11.41
C PRO A 84 7.28 6.23 -10.20
N ALA A 85 6.21 6.14 -9.43
CA ALA A 85 6.16 5.31 -8.25
C ALA A 85 4.81 4.61 -8.10
N LYS A 86 4.81 3.43 -7.48
CA LYS A 86 3.60 2.68 -7.15
C LYS A 86 3.63 2.27 -5.68
N LEU A 87 2.55 2.55 -4.98
CA LEU A 87 2.33 2.05 -3.63
C LEU A 87 1.74 0.64 -3.69
N ILE A 88 2.34 -0.31 -2.98
CA ILE A 88 1.70 -1.61 -2.74
C ILE A 88 0.48 -1.39 -1.83
N GLN A 89 -0.71 -1.51 -2.43
CA GLN A 89 -1.99 -1.39 -1.74
C GLN A 89 -2.26 -2.64 -0.90
N SER A 90 -3.01 -2.47 0.20
CA SER A 90 -3.60 -3.60 0.93
C SER A 90 -5.11 -3.45 0.92
N ASN A 91 -5.81 -4.57 0.83
CA ASN A 91 -7.23 -4.67 1.11
C ASN A 91 -7.52 -4.79 2.63
N ASP A 92 -6.78 -4.05 3.48
CA ASP A 92 -6.88 -4.11 4.94
C ASP A 92 -8.34 -4.01 5.41
N GLY A 93 -8.93 -5.15 5.76
CA GLY A 93 -10.29 -5.25 6.27
C GLY A 93 -11.40 -5.37 5.21
N PHE A 94 -11.07 -5.68 3.96
CA PHE A 94 -12.07 -6.02 2.93
C PHE A 94 -11.57 -7.05 1.91
N ASP A 95 -12.50 -7.62 1.16
CA ASP A 95 -12.27 -8.62 0.12
C ASP A 95 -12.25 -7.92 -1.26
N ILE A 96 -11.34 -8.30 -2.17
CA ILE A 96 -11.30 -7.75 -3.54
C ILE A 96 -12.64 -7.97 -4.24
N TYR A 97 -13.26 -9.12 -4.01
CA TYR A 97 -14.60 -9.45 -4.51
C TYR A 97 -15.62 -8.35 -4.20
N ASN A 98 -15.47 -7.68 -3.06
CA ASN A 98 -16.40 -6.66 -2.57
C ASN A 98 -16.14 -5.26 -3.11
N ILE A 99 -15.10 -5.02 -3.93
CA ILE A 99 -14.87 -3.72 -4.55
C ILE A 99 -16.01 -3.42 -5.55
N ALA A 100 -16.57 -2.20 -5.52
CA ALA A 100 -17.74 -1.83 -6.33
C ALA A 100 -17.53 -2.05 -7.84
N GLU A 101 -16.34 -1.75 -8.35
CA GLU A 101 -15.91 -2.01 -9.72
C GLU A 101 -15.95 -3.51 -10.05
N ILE A 102 -15.41 -4.36 -9.17
CA ILE A 102 -15.44 -5.83 -9.32
C ILE A 102 -16.88 -6.36 -9.27
N ARG A 103 -17.68 -5.91 -8.29
CA ARG A 103 -19.10 -6.26 -8.19
C ARG A 103 -19.89 -5.86 -9.43
N TYR A 104 -19.58 -4.71 -10.01
CA TYR A 104 -20.18 -4.26 -11.26
C TYR A 104 -19.79 -5.17 -12.43
N PHE A 105 -18.51 -5.52 -12.56
CA PHE A 105 -18.04 -6.46 -13.57
C PHE A 105 -18.74 -7.83 -13.46
N LEU A 106 -18.76 -8.41 -12.26
CA LEU A 106 -19.42 -9.69 -11.99
C LEU A 106 -20.91 -9.66 -12.34
N LYS A 107 -21.62 -8.57 -11.97
CA LYS A 107 -23.03 -8.39 -12.31
C LYS A 107 -23.27 -8.36 -13.84
N ASN A 108 -22.36 -7.76 -14.61
CA ASN A 108 -22.47 -7.74 -16.07
C ASN A 108 -22.26 -9.15 -16.66
N LEU A 109 -21.38 -9.97 -16.07
CA LEU A 109 -21.22 -11.36 -16.46
C LEU A 109 -22.48 -12.18 -16.16
N GLU A 110 -23.03 -12.04 -14.95
CA GLU A 110 -24.23 -12.78 -14.50
C GLU A 110 -25.45 -12.55 -15.42
N GLN A 111 -25.60 -11.34 -15.98
CA GLN A 111 -26.71 -11.01 -16.88
C GLN A 111 -26.68 -11.77 -18.21
N GLY A 112 -25.51 -12.19 -18.68
CA GLY A 112 -25.33 -12.94 -19.92
C GLY A 112 -24.98 -14.42 -19.72
N LEU A 113 -24.92 -14.89 -18.47
CA LEU A 113 -24.42 -16.21 -18.12
C LEU A 113 -25.48 -17.29 -18.38
N ASN A 114 -25.26 -18.12 -19.40
CA ASN A 114 -26.11 -19.28 -19.69
C ASN A 114 -25.49 -20.61 -19.23
N SER A 115 -24.27 -20.59 -18.70
CA SER A 115 -23.53 -21.77 -18.23
C SER A 115 -22.48 -21.38 -17.18
N HIS A 116 -21.81 -22.35 -16.54
CA HIS A 116 -20.71 -22.08 -15.59
C HIS A 116 -19.41 -21.55 -16.24
N ILE A 117 -19.34 -21.55 -17.57
CA ILE A 117 -18.21 -21.03 -18.36
C ILE A 117 -18.63 -19.70 -18.97
N VAL A 118 -17.80 -18.68 -18.76
CA VAL A 118 -17.92 -17.36 -19.38
C VAL A 118 -17.26 -17.42 -20.76
N SER A 119 -17.99 -17.04 -21.81
CA SER A 119 -17.40 -16.93 -23.15
C SER A 119 -16.48 -15.72 -23.23
N LYS A 120 -15.52 -15.74 -24.16
CA LYS A 120 -14.59 -14.63 -24.35
C LYS A 120 -15.33 -13.34 -24.74
N GLU A 121 -16.36 -13.45 -25.56
CA GLU A 121 -17.18 -12.31 -26.00
C GLU A 121 -17.92 -11.66 -24.81
N LEU A 122 -18.48 -12.47 -23.91
CA LEU A 122 -19.13 -11.98 -22.70
C LEU A 122 -18.13 -11.32 -21.74
N TRP A 123 -16.95 -11.93 -21.59
CA TRP A 123 -15.85 -11.38 -20.78
C TRP A 123 -15.38 -10.01 -21.28
N ASP A 124 -15.09 -9.92 -22.58
CA ASP A 124 -14.63 -8.70 -23.24
C ASP A 124 -15.70 -7.60 -23.18
N SER A 125 -16.97 -7.94 -23.44
CA SER A 125 -18.08 -7.00 -23.31
C SER A 125 -18.26 -6.49 -21.87
N ALA A 126 -18.14 -7.36 -20.86
CA ALA A 126 -18.20 -6.94 -19.46
C ALA A 126 -17.01 -6.04 -19.06
N LYS A 127 -15.80 -6.30 -19.59
CA LYS A 127 -14.63 -5.41 -19.43
C LYS A 127 -14.84 -4.05 -20.09
N GLU A 128 -15.45 -4.00 -21.28
CA GLU A 128 -15.79 -2.73 -21.94
C GLU A 128 -16.84 -1.95 -21.14
N ASN A 129 -17.89 -2.61 -20.66
CA ASN A 129 -18.89 -1.98 -19.79
C ASN A 129 -18.29 -1.43 -18.50
N LEU A 130 -17.34 -2.17 -17.90
CA LEU A 130 -16.59 -1.73 -16.73
C LEU A 130 -15.77 -0.46 -17.04
N LYS A 131 -15.00 -0.46 -18.13
CA LYS A 131 -14.18 0.69 -18.57
C LYS A 131 -15.04 1.92 -18.81
N ASN A 132 -16.18 1.77 -19.48
CA ASN A 132 -17.10 2.86 -19.77
C ASN A 132 -17.76 3.40 -18.50
N GLN A 133 -18.23 2.51 -17.61
CA GLN A 133 -18.89 2.93 -16.37
C GLN A 133 -17.92 3.62 -15.42
N TYR A 134 -16.66 3.17 -15.32
CA TYR A 134 -15.67 3.64 -14.36
C TYR A 134 -14.48 4.35 -15.00
N GLU A 135 -14.67 5.00 -16.16
CA GLU A 135 -13.61 5.68 -16.93
C GLU A 135 -12.79 6.65 -16.06
N LYS A 136 -13.43 7.32 -15.11
CA LYS A 136 -12.80 8.31 -14.21
C LYS A 136 -12.30 7.72 -12.90
N SER A 137 -12.50 6.42 -12.67
CA SER A 137 -12.08 5.75 -11.44
C SER A 137 -10.56 5.62 -11.40
N LYS A 138 -9.91 6.24 -10.41
CA LYS A 138 -8.46 6.15 -10.22
C LYS A 138 -7.95 4.73 -9.96
N ILE A 139 -8.82 3.81 -9.51
CA ILE A 139 -8.46 2.41 -9.28
C ILE A 139 -8.77 1.50 -10.48
N LEU A 140 -9.41 1.99 -11.55
CA LEU A 140 -9.72 1.18 -12.73
C LEU A 140 -8.48 0.46 -13.30
N PRO A 141 -7.29 1.07 -13.41
CA PRO A 141 -6.10 0.35 -13.88
C PRO A 141 -5.73 -0.86 -13.03
N LEU A 142 -5.87 -0.76 -11.70
CA LEU A 142 -5.65 -1.87 -10.78
C LEU A 142 -6.71 -2.97 -10.97
N ILE A 143 -7.98 -2.60 -11.16
CA ILE A 143 -9.05 -3.57 -11.44
C ILE A 143 -8.78 -4.31 -12.74
N LEU A 144 -8.34 -3.62 -13.79
CA LEU A 144 -7.99 -4.25 -15.05
C LEU A 144 -6.78 -5.19 -14.90
N GLU A 145 -5.75 -4.81 -14.13
CA GLU A 145 -4.59 -5.68 -13.86
C GLU A 145 -4.99 -6.98 -13.12
N ILE A 146 -5.96 -6.91 -12.19
CA ILE A 146 -6.54 -8.09 -11.51
C ILE A 146 -7.21 -9.02 -12.52
N LEU A 147 -8.09 -8.47 -13.37
CA LEU A 147 -8.83 -9.25 -14.36
C LEU A 147 -7.91 -9.85 -15.44
N GLU A 148 -6.93 -9.09 -15.91
CA GLU A 148 -5.93 -9.55 -16.89
C GLU A 148 -5.03 -10.65 -16.31
N THR A 149 -4.73 -10.60 -15.01
CA THR A 149 -3.98 -11.66 -14.34
C THR A 149 -4.75 -12.98 -14.35
N PHE A 150 -6.05 -12.94 -14.03
CA PHE A 150 -6.92 -14.12 -14.16
C PHE A 150 -7.00 -14.62 -15.60
N GLU A 151 -7.18 -13.71 -16.56
CA GLU A 151 -7.28 -14.01 -17.99
C GLU A 151 -6.04 -14.73 -18.52
N SER A 152 -4.85 -14.28 -18.10
CA SER A 152 -3.57 -14.86 -18.53
C SER A 152 -3.26 -16.22 -17.90
N ALA A 153 -3.88 -16.52 -16.76
CA ALA A 153 -3.63 -17.75 -16.01
C ALA A 153 -4.58 -18.90 -16.40
N ASN A 154 -5.64 -18.62 -17.16
CA ASN A 154 -6.72 -19.58 -17.43
C ASN A 154 -7.06 -19.66 -18.92
N GLU A 155 -7.07 -20.86 -19.48
CA GLU A 155 -7.54 -21.10 -20.86
C GLU A 155 -9.06 -20.95 -21.02
N ARG A 156 -9.81 -21.23 -19.95
CA ARG A 156 -11.27 -21.12 -19.89
C ARG A 156 -11.68 -20.35 -18.65
N TYR A 157 -12.69 -19.51 -18.77
CA TYR A 157 -13.12 -18.62 -17.69
C TYR A 157 -14.30 -19.26 -16.93
N TYR A 158 -13.99 -20.06 -15.91
CA TYR A 158 -15.01 -20.59 -15.01
C TYR A 158 -15.40 -19.54 -13.96
N ILE A 159 -16.70 -19.33 -13.74
CA ILE A 159 -17.20 -18.34 -12.78
C ILE A 159 -16.81 -18.70 -11.33
N SER A 160 -16.76 -20.01 -11.01
CA SER A 160 -16.28 -20.50 -9.72
C SER A 160 -14.83 -20.12 -9.47
N ASP A 161 -13.98 -20.29 -10.48
CA ASP A 161 -12.55 -20.07 -10.38
C ASP A 161 -12.26 -18.58 -10.27
N LEU A 162 -13.02 -17.74 -10.98
CA LEU A 162 -12.97 -16.30 -10.82
C LEU A 162 -13.35 -15.87 -9.39
N ASN A 163 -14.43 -16.42 -8.84
CA ASN A 163 -14.85 -16.10 -7.48
C ASN A 163 -13.80 -16.52 -6.45
N CYS A 164 -13.27 -17.75 -6.54
CA CYS A 164 -12.18 -18.21 -5.67
C CYS A 164 -10.96 -17.30 -5.81
N PHE A 165 -10.54 -17.00 -7.04
CA PHE A 165 -9.43 -16.09 -7.31
C PHE A 165 -9.61 -14.73 -6.65
N LEU A 166 -10.79 -14.12 -6.75
CA LEU A 166 -11.07 -12.80 -6.15
C LEU A 166 -11.06 -12.85 -4.61
N HIS A 167 -11.55 -13.93 -4.01
CA HIS A 167 -11.57 -14.11 -2.55
C HIS A 167 -10.19 -14.43 -1.96
N GLU A 168 -9.36 -15.16 -2.70
CA GLU A 168 -8.04 -15.63 -2.22
C GLU A 168 -6.92 -14.62 -2.51
N SER A 169 -7.08 -13.78 -3.54
CA SER A 169 -6.07 -12.81 -3.94
C SER A 169 -6.04 -11.59 -3.03
N LYS A 170 -4.88 -10.94 -2.95
CA LYS A 170 -4.70 -9.66 -2.24
C LYS A 170 -4.28 -8.57 -3.19
N LEU A 171 -4.61 -7.32 -2.84
CA LEU A 171 -4.23 -6.17 -3.69
C LEU A 171 -2.71 -6.06 -3.86
N GLU A 172 -1.95 -6.55 -2.88
CA GLU A 172 -0.48 -6.58 -2.92
C GLU A 172 0.10 -7.51 -3.99
N ASP A 173 -0.70 -8.43 -4.56
CA ASP A 173 -0.28 -9.36 -5.61
C ASP A 173 -0.22 -8.67 -6.99
N PHE A 174 -1.01 -7.62 -7.19
CA PHE A 174 -1.21 -6.95 -8.49
C PHE A 174 -0.39 -5.67 -8.63
N CYS A 175 0.81 -5.64 -8.08
CA CYS A 175 1.73 -4.52 -8.22
C CYS A 175 2.97 -4.95 -9.01
N ARG A 176 2.96 -4.82 -10.34
CA ARG A 176 4.15 -5.16 -11.14
C ARG A 176 5.26 -4.11 -10.98
N ALA A 177 6.47 -4.59 -10.68
CA ALA A 177 7.69 -3.80 -10.63
C ALA A 177 8.23 -3.59 -12.05
N GLY A 178 8.20 -2.35 -12.54
CA GLY A 178 8.93 -1.95 -13.74
C GLY A 178 10.36 -1.50 -13.39
N GLN A 179 11.29 -1.53 -14.35
CA GLN A 179 12.65 -1.01 -14.12
C GLN A 179 12.66 0.51 -13.83
N GLU A 180 11.70 1.25 -14.38
CA GLU A 180 11.61 2.71 -14.21
C GLU A 180 10.70 3.16 -13.05
N THR A 181 9.95 2.23 -12.47
CA THR A 181 8.96 2.53 -11.42
C THR A 181 9.47 2.13 -10.05
N VAL A 182 9.51 3.09 -9.12
CA VAL A 182 9.85 2.83 -7.72
C VAL A 182 8.65 2.19 -7.01
N ILE A 183 8.86 1.02 -6.42
CA ILE A 183 7.84 0.40 -5.58
C ILE A 183 7.98 0.93 -4.15
N VAL A 184 6.87 1.32 -3.53
CA VAL A 184 6.85 1.75 -2.13
C VAL A 184 5.92 0.85 -1.34
N SER A 185 6.37 0.36 -0.20
CA SER A 185 5.60 -0.58 0.61
C SER A 185 5.96 -0.50 2.08
N THR A 186 5.14 -1.12 2.92
CA THR A 186 5.55 -1.45 4.29
C THR A 186 6.28 -2.79 4.27
N MET A 187 7.21 -3.00 5.20
CA MET A 187 7.96 -4.27 5.30
C MET A 187 7.05 -5.53 5.34
N HIS A 188 5.87 -5.43 5.97
CA HIS A 188 4.92 -6.55 6.06
C HIS A 188 4.32 -6.99 4.71
N LYS A 189 4.24 -6.09 3.73
CA LYS A 189 3.57 -6.27 2.43
C LYS A 189 4.54 -6.60 1.29
N ALA A 190 5.82 -6.68 1.57
CA ALA A 190 6.86 -6.93 0.56
C ALA A 190 7.11 -8.42 0.29
N LYS A 191 6.28 -9.33 0.83
CA LYS A 191 6.49 -10.77 0.72
C LYS A 191 6.42 -11.25 -0.74
N GLY A 192 7.19 -12.29 -1.06
CA GLY A 192 7.19 -12.92 -2.39
C GLY A 192 7.86 -12.12 -3.53
N ARG A 193 8.39 -10.92 -3.27
CA ARG A 193 9.00 -10.06 -4.28
C ARG A 193 10.50 -9.89 -4.04
N GLU A 194 11.27 -9.62 -5.08
CA GLU A 194 12.70 -9.31 -4.96
C GLU A 194 13.06 -8.20 -5.95
N PHE A 195 13.95 -7.31 -5.53
CA PHE A 195 14.33 -6.09 -6.26
C PHE A 195 15.85 -6.00 -6.36
N ASP A 196 16.37 -5.39 -7.41
CA ASP A 196 17.80 -5.14 -7.55
C ASP A 196 18.31 -4.22 -6.43
N SER A 197 17.55 -3.15 -6.13
CA SER A 197 17.85 -2.18 -5.07
C SER A 197 16.71 -2.06 -4.05
N VAL A 198 17.02 -2.15 -2.76
CA VAL A 198 16.06 -1.99 -1.66
C VAL A 198 16.57 -0.98 -0.65
N TYR A 199 15.70 -0.03 -0.30
CA TYR A 199 15.93 0.99 0.71
C TYR A 199 14.95 0.76 1.86
N ILE A 200 15.44 0.51 3.06
CA ILE A 200 14.60 0.28 4.25
C ILE A 200 14.68 1.51 5.14
N MET A 201 13.53 2.09 5.49
CA MET A 201 13.41 3.20 6.42
C MET A 201 12.84 2.73 7.76
N LEU A 202 13.67 2.83 8.79
CA LEU A 202 13.40 2.47 10.18
C LEU A 202 13.36 3.72 11.05
N ASP A 203 12.43 4.62 10.74
CA ASP A 203 12.20 5.87 11.47
C ASP A 203 11.35 5.60 12.72
N ASP A 204 11.96 5.80 13.90
CA ASP A 204 11.43 5.44 15.22
C ASP A 204 10.95 3.99 15.33
N TYR A 205 11.56 3.10 14.55
CA TYR A 205 11.20 1.70 14.51
C TYR A 205 11.82 0.94 15.69
N GLN A 206 10.97 0.34 16.52
CA GLN A 206 11.39 -0.46 17.66
C GLN A 206 11.16 -1.95 17.40
N ILE A 207 12.11 -2.76 17.85
CA ILE A 207 12.00 -4.23 17.79
C ILE A 207 11.71 -4.74 19.20
N HIS A 208 10.47 -5.14 19.43
CA HIS A 208 9.99 -5.71 20.68
C HIS A 208 9.81 -7.23 20.62
N SER A 209 9.78 -7.80 19.41
CA SER A 209 9.45 -9.21 19.19
C SER A 209 10.33 -9.88 18.13
N ASP A 210 10.42 -11.20 18.22
CA ASP A 210 11.02 -12.04 17.16
C ASP A 210 10.25 -11.92 15.82
N GLU A 211 8.97 -11.55 15.84
CA GLU A 211 8.16 -11.34 14.64
C GLU A 211 8.59 -10.07 13.87
N GLU A 212 8.88 -8.98 14.58
CA GLU A 212 9.42 -7.74 13.97
C GLU A 212 10.83 -7.96 13.43
N LYS A 213 11.67 -8.72 14.15
CA LYS A 213 12.98 -9.16 13.62
C LYS A 213 12.81 -9.99 12.35
N ARG A 214 11.90 -10.96 12.32
CA ARG A 214 11.63 -11.75 11.10
C ARG A 214 11.12 -10.88 9.96
N THR A 215 10.29 -9.88 10.25
CA THR A 215 9.82 -8.92 9.25
C THR A 215 10.99 -8.12 8.65
N LEU A 216 11.88 -7.59 9.49
CA LEU A 216 13.05 -6.85 9.03
C LEU A 216 14.04 -7.75 8.26
N TYR A 217 14.28 -8.98 8.74
CA TYR A 217 15.07 -9.98 8.01
C TYR A 217 14.49 -10.25 6.62
N VAL A 218 13.17 -10.47 6.53
CA VAL A 218 12.48 -10.72 5.27
C VAL A 218 12.60 -9.51 4.34
N ALA A 219 12.56 -8.28 4.87
CA ALA A 219 12.76 -7.05 4.13
C ALA A 219 14.19 -6.92 3.58
N MET A 220 15.22 -7.23 4.38
CA MET A 220 16.63 -7.23 3.95
C MET A 220 16.85 -8.21 2.79
N THR A 221 16.28 -9.41 2.87
CA THR A 221 16.43 -10.43 1.82
C THR A 221 15.67 -10.12 0.52
N ARG A 222 14.90 -9.01 0.45
CA ARG A 222 14.28 -8.55 -0.80
C ARG A 222 15.29 -7.94 -1.76
N ALA A 223 16.44 -7.50 -1.25
CA ALA A 223 17.50 -6.92 -2.06
C ALA A 223 18.29 -8.00 -2.80
N LYS A 224 18.48 -7.85 -4.10
CA LYS A 224 19.36 -8.71 -4.90
C LYS A 224 20.78 -8.18 -4.93
N LYS A 225 20.98 -6.88 -5.17
CA LYS A 225 22.29 -6.25 -5.41
C LYS A 225 22.63 -5.15 -4.42
N ASN A 226 21.70 -4.21 -4.17
CA ASN A 226 21.92 -3.06 -3.30
C ASN A 226 20.90 -3.05 -2.15
N LEU A 227 21.40 -3.00 -0.91
CA LEU A 227 20.59 -2.87 0.30
C LEU A 227 21.06 -1.66 1.11
N HIS A 228 20.20 -0.66 1.23
CA HIS A 228 20.46 0.52 2.05
C HIS A 228 19.45 0.53 3.21
N ILE A 229 19.94 0.71 4.43
CA ILE A 229 19.09 0.75 5.63
C ILE A 229 19.32 2.08 6.34
N HIS A 230 18.25 2.87 6.41
CA HIS A 230 18.16 4.15 7.07
C HIS A 230 17.47 3.98 8.42
N TYR A 231 18.11 4.43 9.49
CA TYR A 231 17.59 4.25 10.84
C TYR A 231 18.06 5.37 11.76
N ASN A 232 17.26 5.71 12.79
CA ASN A 232 17.61 6.72 13.80
C ASN A 232 17.74 6.15 15.23
N GLN A 233 17.58 4.83 15.38
CA GLN A 233 17.72 4.11 16.65
C GLN A 233 18.93 3.18 16.59
N ASN A 234 19.58 2.88 17.71
CA ASN A 234 20.84 2.10 17.74
C ASN A 234 20.67 0.59 17.47
N LEU A 235 19.69 0.21 16.64
CA LEU A 235 19.28 -1.16 16.38
C LEU A 235 20.34 -1.95 15.60
N LEU A 236 21.07 -1.29 14.70
CA LEU A 236 21.97 -1.94 13.75
C LEU A 236 23.46 -1.71 14.04
N ASP A 237 23.78 -0.96 15.09
CA ASP A 237 25.15 -0.58 15.48
C ASP A 237 26.06 -1.80 15.67
N ASN A 238 25.53 -2.88 16.23
CA ASN A 238 26.25 -4.14 16.45
C ASN A 238 26.52 -4.94 15.16
N PHE A 239 26.01 -4.51 14.02
CA PHE A 239 26.19 -5.17 12.73
C PHE A 239 27.10 -4.40 11.77
N VAL A 240 27.69 -3.28 12.21
CA VAL A 240 28.73 -2.57 11.47
C VAL A 240 29.99 -3.45 11.39
N SER A 241 30.51 -3.63 10.18
CA SER A 241 31.72 -4.41 9.91
C SER A 241 32.38 -3.93 8.60
N ASP A 242 33.62 -4.32 8.33
CA ASP A 242 34.38 -3.87 7.15
C ASP A 242 33.66 -4.12 5.80
N ASP A 243 32.79 -5.13 5.74
CA ASP A 243 32.00 -5.48 4.54
C ASP A 243 30.74 -4.60 4.35
N VAL A 244 30.44 -3.72 5.30
CA VAL A 244 29.23 -2.89 5.35
C VAL A 244 29.64 -1.42 5.34
N GLU A 245 29.17 -0.67 4.35
CA GLU A 245 29.34 0.77 4.32
C GLU A 245 28.53 1.40 5.44
N PHE A 246 29.14 2.22 6.28
CA PHE A 246 28.47 2.89 7.38
C PHE A 246 28.69 4.41 7.27
N CYS A 247 27.61 5.17 7.36
CA CYS A 247 27.67 6.62 7.46
C CYS A 247 26.71 7.15 8.52
N GLN A 248 27.15 8.20 9.22
CA GLN A 248 26.31 8.97 10.13
C GLN A 248 25.84 10.24 9.45
N ASP A 249 24.53 10.46 9.49
CA ASP A 249 23.87 11.66 8.99
C ASP A 249 23.43 12.52 10.17
N THR A 250 24.05 13.70 10.26
CA THR A 250 23.77 14.71 11.30
C THR A 250 22.77 15.77 10.82
N GLY A 251 22.20 15.59 9.63
CA GLY A 251 21.15 16.41 9.07
C GLY A 251 19.91 16.41 9.97
N ASN A 252 19.25 17.56 10.03
CA ASN A 252 18.00 17.72 10.75
C ASN A 252 16.84 17.77 9.75
N TYR A 253 16.07 16.70 9.68
CA TYR A 253 14.95 16.59 8.75
C TYR A 253 13.66 17.07 9.40
N GLN A 254 12.94 17.94 8.68
CA GLN A 254 11.63 18.38 9.13
C GLN A 254 10.57 17.36 8.76
N LYS A 255 9.55 17.26 9.62
CA LYS A 255 8.33 16.51 9.29
C LYS A 255 7.78 16.96 7.94
N PRO A 256 7.27 16.04 7.12
CA PRO A 256 6.78 16.36 5.79
C PRO A 256 5.64 17.38 5.84
N ASP A 257 5.65 18.31 4.89
CA ASP A 257 4.63 19.35 4.76
C ASP A 257 3.26 18.78 4.35
N PHE A 258 3.26 17.59 3.76
CA PHE A 258 2.07 16.89 3.28
C PHE A 258 1.96 15.51 3.92
N LEU A 259 0.74 15.16 4.29
CA LEU A 259 0.41 13.87 4.88
C LEU A 259 -0.84 13.30 4.23
N THR A 260 -0.74 12.06 3.74
CA THR A 260 -1.89 11.32 3.20
C THR A 260 -2.31 10.25 4.20
N VAL A 261 -3.61 10.14 4.45
CA VAL A 261 -4.23 9.13 5.31
C VAL A 261 -5.29 8.38 4.50
N GLN A 262 -5.03 7.11 4.24
CA GLN A 262 -5.99 6.19 3.60
C GLN A 262 -6.89 5.58 4.67
N LEU A 263 -8.21 5.71 4.51
CA LEU A 263 -9.18 5.19 5.48
C LEU A 263 -9.47 3.71 5.25
N SER A 264 -9.69 3.01 6.36
CA SER A 264 -10.19 1.64 6.41
C SER A 264 -11.61 1.59 6.97
N MET A 265 -12.22 0.40 6.96
CA MET A 265 -13.52 0.14 7.57
C MET A 265 -13.58 0.51 9.07
N ARG A 266 -12.44 0.57 9.76
CA ARG A 266 -12.36 0.93 11.19
C ARG A 266 -12.39 2.44 11.44
N ASP A 267 -12.11 3.22 10.41
CA ASP A 267 -11.99 4.68 10.50
C ASP A 267 -13.33 5.39 10.22
N VAL A 268 -14.35 4.64 9.81
CA VAL A 268 -15.67 5.13 9.43
C VAL A 268 -16.76 4.53 10.32
N TRP A 269 -17.88 5.25 10.47
CA TRP A 269 -19.06 4.71 11.13
C TRP A 269 -19.88 3.88 10.14
N LEU A 270 -19.86 2.55 10.26
CA LEU A 270 -20.44 1.65 9.27
C LEU A 270 -21.96 1.78 9.12
N ASP A 271 -22.70 1.94 10.23
CA ASP A 271 -24.16 2.13 10.15
C ASP A 271 -24.56 3.42 9.45
N PHE A 272 -23.66 4.40 9.34
CA PHE A 272 -23.92 5.61 8.57
C PHE A 272 -24.26 5.30 7.12
N PHE A 273 -23.70 4.23 6.54
CA PHE A 273 -23.87 3.90 5.13
C PHE A 273 -25.20 3.20 4.81
N LYS A 274 -25.92 2.76 5.85
CA LYS A 274 -27.27 2.19 5.69
C LYS A 274 -28.18 3.18 4.98
N ASP A 275 -28.99 2.65 4.07
CA ASP A 275 -29.91 3.37 3.18
C ASP A 275 -29.28 4.38 2.20
N LYS A 276 -27.94 4.42 2.09
CA LYS A 276 -27.21 5.36 1.21
C LYS A 276 -26.54 4.69 0.02
N LYS A 277 -26.71 3.37 -0.14
CA LYS A 277 -26.10 2.55 -1.21
C LYS A 277 -26.14 3.21 -2.58
N ARG A 278 -27.33 3.61 -3.06
CA ARG A 278 -27.49 4.24 -4.39
C ARG A 278 -26.68 5.53 -4.56
N ARG A 279 -26.61 6.36 -3.51
CA ARG A 279 -25.88 7.65 -3.54
C ARG A 279 -24.37 7.45 -3.47
N ILE A 280 -23.92 6.39 -2.81
CA ILE A 280 -22.50 6.06 -2.72
C ILE A 280 -22.04 5.40 -4.01
N LEU A 281 -22.85 4.53 -4.62
CA LEU A 281 -22.51 3.93 -5.92
C LEU A 281 -22.56 4.93 -7.09
N SER A 282 -23.09 6.14 -6.90
CA SER A 282 -23.02 7.20 -7.93
C SER A 282 -21.70 7.98 -7.93
N ILE A 283 -20.83 7.77 -6.94
CA ILE A 283 -19.47 8.34 -6.93
C ILE A 283 -18.46 7.27 -7.35
N GLN A 284 -17.31 7.72 -7.83
CA GLN A 284 -16.22 6.86 -8.30
C GLN A 284 -14.93 7.19 -7.55
N SER A 285 -13.97 6.27 -7.57
CA SER A 285 -12.61 6.55 -7.06
C SER A 285 -12.04 7.81 -7.72
N GLY A 286 -11.39 8.67 -6.94
CA GLY A 286 -10.91 9.99 -7.36
C GLY A 286 -11.93 11.11 -7.27
N THR A 287 -13.20 10.84 -6.94
CA THR A 287 -14.21 11.90 -6.77
C THR A 287 -13.82 12.81 -5.59
N PRO A 288 -13.69 14.14 -5.77
CA PRO A 288 -13.39 15.06 -4.68
C PRO A 288 -14.50 15.07 -3.63
N LEU A 289 -14.11 15.08 -2.35
CA LEU A 289 -15.02 15.09 -1.21
C LEU A 289 -14.83 16.39 -0.41
N ALA A 290 -15.95 17.05 -0.13
CA ALA A 290 -16.00 18.22 0.72
C ALA A 290 -16.03 17.82 2.20
N TRP A 291 -15.28 18.57 3.01
CA TRP A 291 -15.20 18.37 4.44
C TRP A 291 -16.25 19.20 5.19
N ARG A 292 -17.01 18.57 6.10
CA ARG A 292 -17.90 19.28 7.01
C ARG A 292 -17.94 18.63 8.39
N GLY A 293 -17.22 19.23 9.35
CA GLY A 293 -17.13 18.70 10.73
C GLY A 293 -16.57 17.28 10.76
N LYS A 294 -17.40 16.32 11.18
CA LYS A 294 -17.06 14.89 11.25
C LYS A 294 -17.48 14.07 10.02
N GLN A 295 -17.94 14.74 8.96
CA GLN A 295 -18.48 14.12 7.76
C GLN A 295 -17.72 14.54 6.51
N LEU A 296 -17.73 13.64 5.53
CA LEU A 296 -17.35 13.92 4.15
C LEU A 296 -18.56 13.75 3.25
N GLY A 297 -18.61 14.54 2.19
CA GLY A 297 -19.73 14.54 1.28
C GLY A 297 -19.44 15.25 -0.02
N ILE A 298 -20.49 15.49 -0.79
CA ILE A 298 -20.42 16.27 -2.03
C ILE A 298 -21.42 17.42 -1.96
N TYR A 299 -21.18 18.47 -2.74
CA TYR A 299 -22.17 19.52 -2.95
C TYR A 299 -22.98 19.21 -4.21
N HIS A 300 -24.29 19.16 -4.07
CA HIS A 300 -25.21 19.06 -5.19
C HIS A 300 -26.26 20.16 -5.07
N ARG A 301 -26.37 21.02 -6.10
CA ARG A 301 -27.26 22.21 -6.10
C ARG A 301 -27.10 23.06 -4.82
N ASN A 302 -25.84 23.34 -4.46
CA ASN A 302 -25.44 24.11 -3.26
C ASN A 302 -25.86 23.50 -1.90
N ARG A 303 -26.29 22.22 -1.88
CA ARG A 303 -26.59 21.48 -0.65
C ARG A 303 -25.50 20.45 -0.39
N PHE A 304 -25.01 20.43 0.85
CA PHE A 304 -24.07 19.41 1.31
C PHE A 304 -24.81 18.08 1.50
N ILE A 305 -24.38 17.05 0.77
CA ILE A 305 -24.89 15.69 0.87
C ILE A 305 -23.80 14.86 1.57
N PRO A 306 -24.00 14.45 2.83
CA PRO A 306 -23.02 13.63 3.53
C PRO A 306 -23.03 12.21 2.96
N LEU A 307 -21.83 11.71 2.64
CA LEU A 307 -21.60 10.37 2.10
C LEU A 307 -20.88 9.46 3.10
N LEU A 308 -20.17 10.05 4.07
CA LEU A 308 -19.41 9.34 5.09
C LEU A 308 -19.42 10.11 6.41
N GLN A 309 -19.39 9.38 7.52
CA GLN A 309 -19.08 9.91 8.84
C GLN A 309 -17.90 9.15 9.46
N PHE A 310 -16.96 9.89 10.06
CA PHE A 310 -15.80 9.29 10.73
C PHE A 310 -16.19 8.57 12.03
N SER A 311 -15.48 7.48 12.35
CA SER A 311 -15.58 6.83 13.65
C SER A 311 -15.06 7.75 14.76
N ALA A 312 -15.48 7.52 16.01
CA ALA A 312 -15.02 8.32 17.16
C ALA A 312 -13.49 8.26 17.31
N LYS A 313 -12.92 7.05 17.21
CA LYS A 313 -11.47 6.83 17.23
C LYS A 313 -10.73 7.59 16.14
N PHE A 314 -11.29 7.65 14.93
CA PHE A 314 -10.66 8.39 13.84
C PHE A 314 -10.74 9.90 14.05
N GLN A 315 -11.83 10.40 14.66
CA GLN A 315 -11.93 11.81 15.03
C GLN A 315 -10.83 12.21 16.03
N GLU A 316 -10.51 11.37 17.01
CA GLU A 316 -9.38 11.59 17.92
C GLU A 316 -8.04 11.66 17.16
N ARG A 317 -7.84 10.76 16.19
CA ARG A 317 -6.65 10.78 15.33
C ARG A 317 -6.53 12.10 14.55
N ILE A 318 -7.63 12.61 14.01
CA ILE A 318 -7.66 13.91 13.31
C ILE A 318 -7.28 15.04 14.27
N GLN A 319 -7.78 15.03 15.51
CA GLN A 319 -7.42 16.05 16.50
C GLN A 319 -5.92 15.99 16.87
N ASN A 320 -5.35 14.79 16.95
CA ASN A 320 -3.91 14.63 17.16
C ASN A 320 -3.12 15.24 15.99
N LEU A 321 -3.50 14.95 14.74
CA LEU A 321 -2.87 15.56 13.55
C LEU A 321 -2.95 17.10 13.58
N LYS A 322 -4.11 17.67 13.95
CA LYS A 322 -4.27 19.11 14.11
C LYS A 322 -3.35 19.71 15.17
N ARG A 323 -3.19 19.04 16.32
CA ARG A 323 -2.25 19.45 17.38
C ARG A 323 -0.80 19.41 16.91
N GLN A 324 -0.49 18.55 15.94
CA GLN A 324 0.83 18.49 15.30
C GLN A 324 1.00 19.53 14.17
N GLY A 325 0.02 20.40 13.93
CA GLY A 325 0.07 21.47 12.92
C GLY A 325 -0.49 21.08 11.55
N TYR A 326 -1.03 19.86 11.40
CA TYR A 326 -1.60 19.40 10.14
C TYR A 326 -3.07 19.78 10.02
N GLN A 327 -3.41 20.56 8.98
CA GLN A 327 -4.79 20.90 8.65
C GLN A 327 -5.30 20.06 7.47
N PRO A 328 -6.58 19.64 7.48
CA PRO A 328 -7.19 19.02 6.31
C PRO A 328 -7.09 19.96 5.10
N SER A 329 -6.55 19.45 3.99
CA SER A 329 -6.40 20.15 2.72
C SER A 329 -7.53 19.77 1.76
N HIS A 330 -7.59 18.50 1.36
CA HIS A 330 -8.67 17.95 0.55
C HIS A 330 -8.87 16.46 0.86
N ALA A 331 -9.94 15.88 0.32
CA ALA A 331 -10.24 14.47 0.42
C ALA A 331 -10.78 13.98 -0.93
N GLU A 332 -10.56 12.70 -1.23
CA GLU A 332 -11.13 12.07 -2.42
C GLU A 332 -11.56 10.64 -2.13
N ALA A 333 -12.58 10.17 -2.85
CA ALA A 333 -12.99 8.78 -2.79
C ALA A 333 -11.84 7.87 -3.26
N HIS A 334 -11.59 6.74 -2.58
CA HIS A 334 -10.56 5.79 -2.99
C HIS A 334 -11.16 4.43 -3.32
N PHE A 335 -11.71 3.72 -2.33
CA PHE A 335 -12.47 2.49 -2.53
C PHE A 335 -13.94 2.65 -2.16
N ILE A 336 -14.81 1.91 -2.84
CA ILE A 336 -16.20 1.70 -2.44
C ILE A 336 -16.39 0.20 -2.29
N ILE A 337 -16.78 -0.24 -1.09
CA ILE A 337 -16.80 -1.66 -0.72
C ILE A 337 -18.22 -2.09 -0.39
N ALA A 338 -18.67 -3.21 -0.97
CA ALA A 338 -19.87 -3.91 -0.55
C ALA A 338 -19.66 -4.49 0.86
N TRP A 339 -20.55 -4.14 1.78
CA TRP A 339 -20.47 -4.58 3.16
C TRP A 339 -21.84 -4.94 3.70
N LYS A 340 -21.91 -6.03 4.46
CA LYS A 340 -23.12 -6.50 5.14
C LYS A 340 -22.79 -6.71 6.62
N GLY A 341 -23.50 -5.99 7.50
CA GLY A 341 -23.41 -6.23 8.93
C GLY A 341 -23.96 -7.61 9.31
N LYS A 342 -23.56 -8.13 10.48
CA LYS A 342 -23.96 -9.46 10.94
C LYS A 342 -25.48 -9.64 11.07
N GLU A 343 -26.18 -8.57 11.42
CA GLU A 343 -27.64 -8.54 11.62
C GLU A 343 -28.37 -7.87 10.44
N ASP A 344 -27.64 -7.40 9.43
CA ASP A 344 -28.24 -6.70 8.30
C ASP A 344 -28.80 -7.71 7.30
N THR A 345 -29.95 -7.40 6.72
CA THR A 345 -30.56 -8.19 5.65
C THR A 345 -29.96 -7.84 4.28
N GLU A 346 -29.64 -6.56 4.08
CA GLU A 346 -29.14 -6.01 2.82
C GLU A 346 -27.68 -5.55 2.90
N GLU A 347 -26.97 -5.63 1.76
CA GLU A 347 -25.62 -5.06 1.63
C GLU A 347 -25.69 -3.54 1.47
N SER A 348 -24.88 -2.82 2.24
CA SER A 348 -24.57 -1.41 2.07
C SER A 348 -23.30 -1.21 1.21
N ALA A 349 -23.14 -0.01 0.66
CA ALA A 349 -21.88 0.40 0.02
C ALA A 349 -21.13 1.33 0.97
N VAL A 350 -19.89 1.01 1.29
CA VAL A 350 -19.05 1.76 2.23
C VAL A 350 -17.97 2.50 1.46
N LEU A 351 -17.94 3.83 1.62
CA LEU A 351 -16.92 4.68 1.03
C LEU A 351 -15.68 4.71 1.92
N LEU A 352 -14.50 4.48 1.33
CA LEU A 352 -13.19 4.57 1.98
C LEU A 352 -12.34 5.60 1.22
N PRO A 353 -12.16 6.83 1.74
CA PRO A 353 -11.43 7.89 1.06
C PRO A 353 -9.94 7.96 1.41
N ASN A 354 -9.19 8.70 0.59
CA ASN A 354 -7.89 9.25 0.95
C ASN A 354 -8.09 10.68 1.47
N LEU A 355 -7.47 11.01 2.60
CA LEU A 355 -7.46 12.36 3.18
C LEU A 355 -6.06 12.94 3.08
N TYR A 356 -6.00 14.21 2.72
CA TYR A 356 -4.76 14.93 2.54
C TYR A 356 -4.72 16.05 3.57
N PHE A 357 -3.61 16.12 4.29
CA PHE A 357 -3.35 17.15 5.26
C PHE A 357 -2.11 17.93 4.85
N ARG A 358 -2.12 19.22 5.14
CA ARG A 358 -0.99 20.11 4.94
C ARG A 358 -0.59 20.73 6.26
N ARG A 359 0.70 20.77 6.54
CA ARG A 359 1.24 21.50 7.68
C ARG A 359 1.11 22.99 7.39
N GLN A 360 0.48 23.73 8.30
CA GLN A 360 0.56 25.19 8.26
C GLN A 360 1.86 25.58 8.94
N SER A 361 2.74 26.22 8.17
CA SER A 361 4.00 26.84 8.60
C SER A 361 3.73 27.99 9.55
#